data_AF-A0A5D0XS84-F1
#
_entry.id   AF-A0A5D0XS84-F1
#
_cell.length_a   1.000
_cell.length_b   1.000
_cell.length_c   1.000
_cell.angle_alpha   90.00
_cell.angle_beta   90.00
_cell.angle_gamma   90.00
#
_symmetry.space_group_name_H-M   'P 1'
#
loop_
_entity.id
_entity.type
_entity.pdbx_description
1 polymer ?
#
loop_
_entity_poly.entity_id
_entity_poly.type
_entity_poly.pdbx_seq_one_letter_code
_entity_poly.pdbx_strand_id
1 'polypeptide(L)'
;MNAFFAFATEFWWLVFPLSGLWFAFGSSWSEATERRHRRKVEIYRLKHPGAAPAPIEQRREPSGKKSGRKTADRSGTDRAVRVVEAMHDDVDRRWLSYELDAAKLIDYPTMTDVREPLTVAFLRAKREADALRPQDAADLDAEDLVAYRAAVTSYGVAFQVAETEARRVRASGFTAEERARLDTARKLVTVAVDDAATAAERQSAYRRARRELDGLIVLPEATIDSLEQSVAGAIGPRRGSSPA
;
A
#
# COMPACT_ATOMS: atom_id res chain seq x y z
N MET A 1 59.11 -4.45 -18.64
CA MET A 1 57.73 -4.47 -18.10
C MET A 1 56.79 -3.49 -18.82
N ASN A 2 56.96 -3.23 -20.13
CA ASN A 2 56.09 -2.31 -20.89
C ASN A 2 55.29 -2.98 -22.03
N ALA A 3 55.48 -4.28 -22.28
CA ALA A 3 54.78 -4.98 -23.37
C ALA A 3 53.41 -5.54 -22.96
N PHE A 4 53.20 -5.80 -21.66
CA PHE A 4 51.96 -6.42 -21.17
C PHE A 4 50.78 -5.44 -21.12
N PHE A 5 51.05 -4.16 -20.84
CA PHE A 5 50.02 -3.11 -20.74
C PHE A 5 49.55 -2.58 -22.09
N ALA A 6 50.38 -2.62 -23.14
CA ALA A 6 50.00 -2.25 -24.50
C ALA A 6 48.99 -3.24 -25.10
N PHE A 7 49.17 -4.54 -24.84
CA PHE A 7 48.24 -5.58 -25.29
C PHE A 7 46.85 -5.41 -24.64
N ALA A 8 46.78 -5.12 -23.34
CA ALA A 8 45.50 -4.97 -22.63
C ALA A 8 44.67 -3.74 -23.05
N THR A 9 45.30 -2.70 -23.64
CA THR A 9 44.57 -1.52 -24.16
C THR A 9 44.07 -1.73 -25.59
N GLU A 10 44.74 -2.58 -26.38
CA GLU A 10 44.42 -2.81 -27.80
C GLU A 10 43.27 -3.82 -28.02
N PHE A 11 43.04 -4.72 -27.06
CA PHE A 11 42.00 -5.77 -27.15
C PHE A 11 40.75 -5.53 -26.29
N TRP A 12 40.54 -4.33 -25.76
CA TRP A 12 39.37 -4.02 -24.89
C TRP A 12 38.01 -4.17 -25.60
N TRP A 13 37.98 -4.09 -26.92
CA TRP A 13 36.77 -4.25 -27.74
C TRP A 13 36.31 -5.71 -27.91
N LEU A 14 37.12 -6.71 -27.54
CA LEU A 14 36.73 -8.13 -27.58
C LEU A 14 35.70 -8.53 -26.52
N VAL A 15 35.41 -7.66 -25.53
CA VAL A 15 34.32 -7.87 -24.57
C VAL A 15 32.94 -7.70 -25.23
N PHE A 16 32.84 -6.88 -26.29
CA PHE A 16 31.57 -6.60 -26.98
C PHE A 16 30.94 -7.79 -27.73
N PRO A 17 31.67 -8.64 -28.47
CA PRO A 17 31.07 -9.81 -29.11
C PRO A 17 30.76 -10.96 -28.13
N LEU A 18 31.38 -11.01 -26.95
CA LEU A 18 31.07 -12.02 -25.91
C LEU A 18 29.90 -11.62 -24.97
N SER A 19 29.55 -10.33 -24.86
CA SER A 19 28.39 -9.89 -24.06
C SER A 19 27.05 -10.10 -24.78
N GLY A 20 27.06 -10.21 -26.11
CA GLY A 20 25.86 -10.45 -26.93
C GLY A 20 25.16 -11.80 -26.71
N LEU A 21 25.84 -12.78 -26.10
CA LEU A 21 25.26 -14.10 -25.80
C LEU A 21 24.63 -14.22 -24.39
N TRP A 22 24.67 -13.17 -23.57
CA TRP A 22 23.96 -13.14 -22.27
C TRP A 22 22.64 -12.34 -22.28
N PHE A 23 22.28 -11.73 -23.41
CA PHE A 23 21.03 -10.96 -23.57
C PHE A 23 19.88 -11.74 -24.26
N ALA A 24 20.10 -13.01 -24.63
CA ALA A 24 19.16 -13.79 -25.46
C ALA A 24 18.43 -14.93 -24.71
N PHE A 25 18.19 -14.82 -23.40
CA PHE A 25 17.36 -15.80 -22.65
C PHE A 25 16.45 -15.13 -21.61
N GLY A 26 15.55 -14.26 -22.06
CA GLY A 26 14.67 -13.53 -21.16
C GLY A 26 13.43 -12.91 -21.80
N SER A 27 12.79 -13.56 -22.78
CA SER A 27 11.48 -13.09 -23.27
C SER A 27 10.69 -14.19 -23.96
N SER A 28 10.13 -15.12 -23.19
CA SER A 28 8.97 -15.88 -23.64
C SER A 28 8.24 -16.44 -22.43
N TRP A 29 7.29 -15.66 -21.90
CA TRP A 29 6.11 -16.14 -21.18
C TRP A 29 5.10 -14.99 -21.13
N SER A 30 4.56 -14.63 -22.29
CA SER A 30 3.47 -13.65 -22.39
C SER A 30 2.65 -13.88 -23.66
N GLU A 31 2.01 -15.05 -23.77
CA GLU A 31 1.04 -15.31 -24.86
C GLU A 31 -0.33 -15.82 -24.36
N ALA A 32 -0.60 -15.77 -23.05
CA ALA A 32 -1.89 -16.22 -22.50
C ALA A 32 -2.85 -15.09 -22.07
N THR A 33 -2.44 -13.82 -22.11
CA THR A 33 -3.23 -12.68 -21.63
C THR A 33 -3.96 -11.90 -22.73
N GLU A 34 -3.54 -11.98 -24.00
CA GLU A 34 -4.15 -11.19 -25.08
C GLU A 34 -5.53 -11.68 -25.54
N ARG A 35 -5.85 -12.97 -25.35
CA ARG A 35 -7.13 -13.54 -25.81
C ARG A 35 -8.34 -13.11 -24.95
N ARG A 36 -8.11 -12.52 -23.77
CA ARG A 36 -9.17 -12.04 -22.86
C ARG A 36 -9.49 -10.55 -23.01
N HIS A 37 -8.56 -9.75 -23.54
CA HIS A 37 -8.80 -8.33 -23.76
C HIS A 37 -9.63 -8.04 -25.01
N ARG A 38 -9.48 -8.83 -26.10
CA ARG A 38 -10.27 -8.62 -27.33
C ARG A 38 -11.78 -8.88 -27.13
N ARG A 39 -12.16 -9.90 -26.33
CA ARG A 39 -13.57 -10.24 -26.07
C ARG A 39 -14.35 -9.21 -25.26
N LYS A 40 -13.67 -8.37 -24.45
CA LYS A 40 -14.35 -7.32 -23.65
C LYS A 40 -14.63 -6.05 -24.46
N VAL A 41 -13.84 -5.77 -25.49
CA VAL A 41 -13.98 -4.56 -26.32
C VAL A 41 -15.10 -4.71 -27.36
N GLU A 42 -15.34 -5.93 -27.87
CA GLU A 42 -16.49 -6.22 -28.74
C GLU A 42 -17.83 -6.17 -28.00
N ILE A 43 -17.89 -6.67 -26.75
CA ILE A 43 -19.10 -6.60 -25.93
C ILE A 43 -19.47 -5.15 -25.63
N TYR A 44 -18.49 -4.25 -25.47
CA TYR A 44 -18.77 -2.82 -25.28
C TYR A 44 -19.33 -2.15 -26.54
N ARG A 45 -18.85 -2.53 -27.74
CA ARG A 45 -19.35 -2.03 -29.04
C ARG A 45 -20.73 -2.57 -29.39
N LEU A 46 -21.00 -3.85 -29.14
CA LEU A 46 -22.31 -4.46 -29.42
C LEU A 46 -23.40 -3.95 -28.45
N LYS A 47 -23.01 -3.51 -27.25
CA LYS A 47 -23.92 -2.98 -26.22
C LYS A 47 -24.15 -1.45 -26.34
N HIS A 48 -23.43 -0.75 -27.22
CA HIS A 48 -23.62 0.68 -27.53
C HIS A 48 -23.68 0.92 -29.05
N PRO A 49 -24.73 0.47 -29.77
CA PRO A 49 -24.81 0.56 -31.23
C PRO A 49 -25.00 2.00 -31.79
N GLY A 50 -24.69 3.05 -31.04
CA GLY A 50 -24.90 4.45 -31.43
C GLY A 50 -23.64 5.32 -31.55
N ALA A 51 -22.45 4.80 -31.26
CA ALA A 51 -21.21 5.60 -31.28
C ALA A 51 -20.43 5.44 -32.60
N ALA A 52 -21.02 5.94 -33.69
CA ALA A 52 -20.25 6.31 -34.88
C ALA A 52 -19.97 7.82 -34.82
N PRO A 53 -18.76 8.29 -35.16
CA PRO A 53 -18.46 9.72 -35.24
C PRO A 53 -19.17 10.32 -36.47
N ALA A 54 -20.19 11.14 -36.22
CA ALA A 54 -20.82 11.97 -37.25
C ALA A 54 -19.91 13.16 -37.62
N PRO A 55 -19.96 13.68 -38.86
CA PRO A 55 -19.09 14.74 -39.32
C PRO A 55 -19.33 16.06 -38.56
N ILE A 56 -18.25 16.79 -38.33
CA ILE A 56 -18.24 18.10 -37.69
C ILE A 56 -18.95 19.10 -38.60
N GLU A 57 -20.22 19.40 -38.30
CA GLU A 57 -20.87 20.62 -38.77
C GLU A 57 -20.72 21.72 -37.73
N GLN A 58 -20.06 22.79 -38.15
CA GLN A 58 -20.00 24.07 -37.48
C GLN A 58 -21.41 24.58 -37.15
N ARG A 59 -21.74 24.73 -35.87
CA ARG A 59 -22.89 25.53 -35.47
C ARG A 59 -22.64 26.31 -34.19
N ARG A 60 -22.30 27.58 -34.42
CA ARG A 60 -22.68 28.83 -33.72
C ARG A 60 -22.75 28.79 -32.20
N GLU A 61 -21.98 29.71 -31.60
CA GLU A 61 -22.17 30.17 -30.22
C GLU A 61 -23.60 30.62 -29.93
N PRO A 62 -24.01 30.52 -28.66
CA PRO A 62 -24.71 31.62 -28.04
C PRO A 62 -23.98 32.09 -26.77
N SER A 63 -23.66 33.38 -26.81
CA SER A 63 -23.49 34.25 -25.65
C SER A 63 -24.67 34.11 -24.67
N GLY A 64 -24.37 34.08 -23.36
CA GLY A 64 -25.34 34.45 -22.31
C GLY A 64 -25.95 33.34 -21.44
N LYS A 65 -25.15 32.63 -20.63
CA LYS A 65 -25.52 32.07 -19.28
C LYS A 65 -24.33 31.33 -18.63
N LYS A 66 -23.23 32.01 -18.33
CA LYS A 66 -22.02 31.37 -17.77
C LYS A 66 -22.03 31.17 -16.24
N SER A 67 -22.96 31.79 -15.51
CA SER A 67 -22.97 31.75 -14.03
C SER A 67 -23.44 30.40 -13.45
N GLY A 68 -24.52 29.80 -14.00
CA GLY A 68 -25.05 28.52 -13.49
C GLY A 68 -24.25 27.27 -13.91
N ARG A 69 -23.45 27.34 -14.99
CA ARG A 69 -22.57 26.25 -15.42
C ARG A 69 -21.37 26.11 -14.48
N LYS A 70 -20.79 27.23 -14.03
CA LYS A 70 -19.58 27.25 -13.18
C LYS A 70 -19.84 26.68 -11.77
N THR A 71 -21.05 26.85 -11.23
CA THR A 71 -21.43 26.29 -9.93
C THR A 71 -21.73 24.79 -9.98
N ALA A 72 -22.41 24.33 -11.03
CA ALA A 72 -22.67 22.90 -11.25
C ALA A 72 -21.37 22.11 -11.52
N ASP A 73 -20.43 22.70 -12.26
CA ASP A 73 -19.12 22.11 -12.58
C ASP A 73 -18.21 22.01 -11.34
N ARG A 74 -18.21 23.04 -10.48
CA ARG A 74 -17.55 22.98 -9.17
C ARG A 74 -18.15 21.90 -8.27
N SER A 75 -19.48 21.82 -8.17
CA SER A 75 -20.13 20.76 -7.39
C SER A 75 -19.79 19.34 -7.91
N GLY A 76 -19.60 19.20 -9.23
CA GLY A 76 -19.11 17.94 -9.83
C GLY A 76 -17.68 17.62 -9.41
N THR A 77 -16.79 18.62 -9.48
CA THR A 77 -15.38 18.51 -9.10
C THR A 77 -15.24 18.19 -7.61
N ASP A 78 -15.92 18.91 -6.73
CA ASP A 78 -15.91 18.67 -5.27
C ASP A 78 -16.31 17.23 -4.93
N ARG A 79 -17.35 16.70 -5.59
CA ARG A 79 -17.77 15.31 -5.41
C ARG A 79 -16.70 14.33 -5.91
N ALA A 80 -16.07 14.62 -7.04
CA ALA A 80 -15.01 13.77 -7.58
C ALA A 80 -13.78 13.75 -6.67
N VAL A 81 -13.40 14.89 -6.09
CA VAL A 81 -12.32 14.99 -5.09
C VAL A 81 -12.63 14.11 -3.88
N ARG A 82 -13.83 14.28 -3.28
CA ARG A 82 -14.25 13.49 -2.11
C ARG A 82 -14.24 11.98 -2.35
N VAL A 83 -14.58 11.53 -3.56
CA VAL A 83 -14.51 10.11 -3.92
C VAL A 83 -13.06 9.61 -3.90
N VAL A 84 -12.12 10.39 -4.45
CA VAL A 84 -10.70 10.02 -4.46
C VAL A 84 -10.10 10.07 -3.05
N GLU A 85 -10.46 11.07 -2.24
CA GLU A 85 -10.07 11.14 -0.82
C GLU A 85 -10.59 9.95 -0.03
N ALA A 86 -11.86 9.56 -0.22
CA ALA A 86 -12.41 8.39 0.45
C ALA A 86 -11.68 7.10 0.07
N MET A 87 -11.22 6.97 -1.19
CA MET A 87 -10.39 5.85 -1.62
C MET A 87 -9.01 5.88 -0.96
N HIS A 88 -8.41 7.06 -0.82
CA HIS A 88 -7.14 7.24 -0.10
C HIS A 88 -7.30 6.81 1.37
N ASP A 89 -8.29 7.38 2.06
CA ASP A 89 -8.54 7.12 3.47
C ASP A 89 -8.86 5.63 3.75
N ASP A 90 -9.50 4.93 2.80
CA ASP A 90 -9.73 3.48 2.92
C ASP A 90 -8.41 2.69 2.96
N VAL A 91 -7.48 3.02 2.05
CA VAL A 91 -6.18 2.36 2.00
C VAL A 91 -5.35 2.72 3.22
N ASP A 92 -5.34 4.00 3.64
CA ASP A 92 -4.65 4.45 4.85
C ASP A 92 -5.17 3.75 6.10
N ARG A 93 -6.49 3.65 6.27
CA ARG A 93 -7.09 2.92 7.40
C ARG A 93 -6.70 1.45 7.41
N ARG A 94 -6.66 0.80 6.25
CA ARG A 94 -6.21 -0.60 6.12
C ARG A 94 -4.73 -0.73 6.43
N TRP A 95 -3.91 0.21 5.97
CA TRP A 95 -2.47 0.24 6.29
C TRP A 95 -2.21 0.46 7.78
N LEU A 96 -2.81 1.49 8.38
CA LEU A 96 -2.66 1.84 9.80
C LEU A 96 -2.97 0.65 10.72
N SER A 97 -3.89 -0.24 10.32
CA SER A 97 -4.13 -1.45 11.11
C SER A 97 -2.90 -2.36 11.21
N TYR A 98 -1.97 -2.36 10.26
CA TYR A 98 -0.71 -3.12 10.35
C TYR A 98 0.35 -2.41 11.22
N GLU A 99 0.27 -1.09 11.38
CA GLU A 99 1.17 -0.32 12.24
C GLU A 99 0.68 -0.20 13.69
N LEU A 100 -0.63 -0.22 13.93
CA LEU A 100 -1.17 -0.05 15.28
C LEU A 100 -1.50 -1.38 15.96
N ASP A 101 -1.92 -2.39 15.21
CA ASP A 101 -2.23 -3.71 15.75
C ASP A 101 -0.97 -4.58 15.82
N ALA A 102 -0.38 -4.67 17.00
CA ALA A 102 0.80 -5.50 17.28
C ALA A 102 0.60 -6.97 16.87
N ALA A 103 -0.62 -7.50 17.02
CA ALA A 103 -0.93 -8.86 16.65
C ALA A 103 -0.89 -9.06 15.14
N LYS A 104 -1.46 -8.11 14.40
CA LYS A 104 -1.43 -8.11 12.94
C LYS A 104 -0.02 -7.91 12.39
N LEU A 105 0.80 -7.10 13.05
CA LEU A 105 2.21 -6.92 12.71
C LEU A 105 2.99 -8.23 12.86
N ILE A 106 2.78 -8.98 13.95
CA ILE A 106 3.41 -10.29 14.16
C ILE A 106 3.00 -11.31 13.09
N ASP A 107 1.73 -11.31 12.69
CA ASP A 107 1.21 -12.25 11.68
C ASP A 107 1.73 -11.93 10.25
N TYR A 108 2.01 -10.65 9.97
CA TYR A 108 2.40 -10.14 8.65
C TYR A 108 3.59 -9.17 8.72
N PRO A 109 4.77 -9.60 9.19
CA PRO A 109 5.90 -8.71 9.50
C PRO A 109 6.48 -8.02 8.27
N THR A 110 6.33 -8.61 7.08
CA THR A 110 6.81 -8.03 5.83
C THR A 110 6.10 -6.72 5.47
N MET A 111 4.88 -6.49 5.97
CA MET A 111 4.12 -5.27 5.67
C MET A 111 4.78 -4.00 6.21
N THR A 112 5.56 -4.09 7.29
CA THR A 112 6.26 -2.97 7.92
C THR A 112 7.77 -2.99 7.68
N ASP A 113 8.28 -4.04 7.04
CA ASP A 113 9.71 -4.21 6.78
C ASP A 113 10.15 -3.45 5.52
N VAL A 114 10.97 -2.40 5.71
CA VAL A 114 11.53 -1.58 4.61
C VAL A 114 12.61 -2.29 3.80
N ARG A 115 13.00 -3.51 4.16
CA ARG A 115 13.86 -4.38 3.35
C ARG A 115 13.06 -5.09 2.25
N GLU A 116 11.73 -5.21 2.43
CA GLU A 116 10.87 -5.90 1.49
C GLU A 116 10.53 -4.99 0.30
N PRO A 117 10.83 -5.40 -0.94
CA PRO A 117 10.70 -4.53 -2.11
C PRO A 117 9.25 -4.10 -2.38
N LEU A 118 8.28 -4.97 -2.08
CA LEU A 118 6.85 -4.65 -2.24
C LEU A 118 6.38 -3.61 -1.23
N THR A 119 6.89 -3.68 0.01
CA THR A 119 6.62 -2.69 1.06
C THR A 119 7.23 -1.35 0.71
N VAL A 120 8.46 -1.34 0.18
CA VAL A 120 9.10 -0.11 -0.33
C VAL A 120 8.29 0.49 -1.49
N ALA A 121 7.83 -0.32 -2.44
CA ALA A 121 7.00 0.16 -3.55
C ALA A 121 5.68 0.76 -3.07
N PHE A 122 5.01 0.08 -2.12
CA PHE A 122 3.82 0.57 -1.45
C PHE A 122 4.05 1.91 -0.74
N LEU A 123 5.10 2.02 0.09
CA LEU A 123 5.40 3.25 0.85
C LEU A 123 5.79 4.42 -0.07
N ARG A 124 6.42 4.15 -1.22
CA ARG A 124 6.66 5.17 -2.25
C ARG A 124 5.37 5.67 -2.88
N ALA A 125 4.49 4.75 -3.29
CA ALA A 125 3.19 5.10 -3.85
C ALA A 125 2.32 5.85 -2.82
N LYS A 126 2.42 5.50 -1.53
CA LYS A 126 1.79 6.26 -0.45
C LYS A 126 2.28 7.71 -0.43
N ARG A 127 3.60 7.92 -0.39
CA ARG A 127 4.19 9.27 -0.35
C ARG A 127 3.79 10.11 -1.56
N GLU A 128 3.71 9.51 -2.74
CA GLU A 128 3.24 10.19 -3.96
C GLU A 128 1.76 10.59 -3.84
N ALA A 129 0.90 9.71 -3.33
CA ALA A 129 -0.52 10.03 -3.09
C ALA A 129 -0.69 11.09 -1.99
N ASP A 130 0.09 11.02 -0.90
CA ASP A 130 0.09 12.01 0.19
C ASP A 130 0.51 13.39 -0.32
N ALA A 131 1.53 13.47 -1.16
CA ALA A 131 2.04 14.73 -1.71
C ALA A 131 1.03 15.44 -2.63
N LEU A 132 0.13 14.68 -3.26
CA LEU A 132 -0.92 15.19 -4.14
C LEU A 132 -2.27 15.36 -3.43
N ARG A 133 -2.35 15.06 -2.13
CA ARG A 133 -3.58 15.19 -1.37
C ARG A 133 -3.90 16.68 -1.15
N PRO A 134 -5.09 17.15 -1.57
CA PRO A 134 -5.49 18.53 -1.33
C PRO A 134 -5.77 18.79 0.15
N GLN A 135 -5.61 20.04 0.59
CA GLN A 135 -6.10 20.49 1.89
C GLN A 135 -7.58 20.91 1.78
N ASP A 136 -7.91 21.66 0.74
CA ASP A 136 -9.29 21.99 0.38
C ASP A 136 -9.60 21.51 -1.06
N ALA A 137 -10.78 20.92 -1.25
CA ALA A 137 -11.22 20.44 -2.56
C ALA A 137 -11.30 21.54 -3.63
N ALA A 138 -11.41 22.79 -3.20
CA ALA A 138 -11.44 23.97 -4.08
C ALA A 138 -10.07 24.30 -4.69
N ASP A 139 -8.98 23.73 -4.17
CA ASP A 139 -7.61 24.03 -4.57
C ASP A 139 -7.14 23.17 -5.75
N LEU A 140 -7.86 22.09 -6.09
CA LEU A 140 -7.50 21.21 -7.19
C LEU A 140 -8.06 21.72 -8.51
N ASP A 141 -7.17 21.84 -9.50
CA ASP A 141 -7.59 21.93 -10.88
C ASP A 141 -7.90 20.53 -11.47
N ALA A 142 -8.32 20.50 -12.74
CA ALA A 142 -8.70 19.25 -13.39
C ALA A 142 -7.50 18.32 -13.66
N GLU A 143 -6.30 18.87 -13.87
CA GLU A 143 -5.08 18.11 -14.14
C GLU A 143 -4.55 17.49 -12.85
N ASP A 144 -4.49 18.28 -11.77
CA ASP A 144 -4.10 17.82 -10.44
C ASP A 144 -5.05 16.74 -9.92
N LEU A 145 -6.37 16.86 -10.17
CA LEU A 145 -7.33 15.82 -9.80
C LEU A 145 -7.07 14.51 -10.57
N VAL A 146 -6.65 14.57 -11.82
CA VAL A 146 -6.28 13.38 -12.61
C VAL A 146 -5.01 12.75 -12.05
N ALA A 147 -4.00 13.56 -11.72
CA ALA A 147 -2.75 13.11 -11.11
C ALA A 147 -3.01 12.46 -9.74
N TYR A 148 -3.78 13.12 -8.86
CA TYR A 148 -4.12 12.61 -7.54
C TYR A 148 -4.90 11.28 -7.63
N ARG A 149 -5.88 11.19 -8.53
CA ARG A 149 -6.61 9.93 -8.76
C ARG A 149 -5.69 8.80 -9.22
N ALA A 150 -4.76 9.08 -10.12
CA ALA A 150 -3.80 8.10 -10.60
C ALA A 150 -2.85 7.63 -9.48
N ALA A 151 -2.39 8.56 -8.64
CA ALA A 151 -1.55 8.26 -7.48
C ALA A 151 -2.29 7.40 -6.44
N VAL A 152 -3.52 7.75 -6.07
CA VAL A 152 -4.36 6.96 -5.14
C VAL A 152 -4.67 5.57 -5.70
N THR A 153 -4.91 5.46 -7.01
CA THR A 153 -5.11 4.15 -7.65
C THR A 153 -3.85 3.30 -7.57
N SER A 154 -2.68 3.88 -7.87
CA SER A 154 -1.39 3.20 -7.80
C SER A 154 -1.04 2.79 -6.37
N TYR A 155 -1.32 3.66 -5.40
CA TYR A 155 -1.21 3.40 -3.97
C TYR A 155 -2.04 2.19 -3.54
N GLY A 156 -3.33 2.17 -3.89
CA GLY A 156 -4.23 1.06 -3.58
C GLY A 156 -3.78 -0.27 -4.20
N VAL A 157 -3.31 -0.26 -5.46
CA VAL A 157 -2.79 -1.46 -6.13
C VAL A 157 -1.51 -1.95 -5.47
N ALA A 158 -0.55 -1.06 -5.20
CA ALA A 158 0.72 -1.42 -4.55
C ALA A 158 0.47 -2.03 -3.16
N PHE A 159 -0.46 -1.44 -2.39
CA PHE A 159 -0.87 -1.99 -1.09
C PHE A 159 -1.48 -3.39 -1.21
N GLN A 160 -2.39 -3.60 -2.16
CA GLN A 160 -3.01 -4.92 -2.37
C GLN A 160 -1.99 -6.00 -2.75
N VAL A 161 -1.00 -5.65 -3.58
CA VAL A 161 0.08 -6.56 -3.97
C VAL A 161 0.95 -6.91 -2.76
N ALA A 162 1.36 -5.90 -1.98
CA ALA A 162 2.12 -6.10 -0.75
C ALA A 162 1.34 -6.95 0.28
N GLU A 163 0.05 -6.66 0.49
CA GLU A 163 -0.81 -7.41 1.42
C GLU A 163 -1.00 -8.86 0.97
N THR A 164 -1.18 -9.11 -0.33
CA THR A 164 -1.33 -10.46 -0.86
C THR A 164 -0.06 -11.27 -0.64
N GLU A 165 1.11 -10.67 -0.91
CA GLU A 165 2.39 -11.33 -0.70
C GLU A 165 2.67 -11.58 0.79
N ALA A 166 2.40 -10.59 1.64
CA ALA A 166 2.54 -10.73 3.09
C ALA A 166 1.66 -11.86 3.63
N ARG A 167 0.44 -12.03 3.10
CA ARG A 167 -0.44 -13.16 3.46
C ARG A 167 0.04 -14.51 2.95
N ARG A 168 0.75 -14.53 1.81
CA ARG A 168 1.32 -15.73 1.21
C ARG A 168 2.56 -16.20 1.97
N VAL A 169 3.45 -15.27 2.31
CA VAL A 169 4.72 -15.53 2.99
C VAL A 169 4.51 -15.67 4.50
N ARG A 170 3.75 -14.77 5.13
CA ARG A 170 3.58 -14.66 6.59
C ARG A 170 4.95 -14.71 7.30
N ALA A 171 5.15 -15.72 8.15
CA ALA A 171 6.38 -15.98 8.85
C ALA A 171 7.27 -17.04 8.17
N SER A 172 7.07 -17.36 6.89
CA SER A 172 7.86 -18.41 6.20
C SER A 172 9.35 -18.05 6.03
N GLY A 173 9.71 -16.77 6.14
CA GLY A 173 11.10 -16.31 6.15
C GLY A 173 11.86 -16.60 7.45
N PHE A 174 11.16 -17.03 8.51
CA PHE A 174 11.75 -17.35 9.81
C PHE A 174 12.00 -18.86 9.96
N THR A 175 13.02 -19.20 10.74
CA THR A 175 13.29 -20.58 11.15
C THR A 175 12.14 -21.16 11.99
N ALA A 176 12.12 -22.47 12.21
CA ALA A 176 11.08 -23.10 13.01
C ALA A 176 11.05 -22.60 14.47
N GLU A 177 12.23 -22.35 15.06
CA GLU A 177 12.36 -21.82 16.42
C GLU A 177 11.85 -20.38 16.52
N GLU A 178 12.26 -19.52 15.57
CA GLU A 178 11.78 -18.13 15.50
C GLU A 178 10.26 -18.05 15.29
N ARG A 179 9.69 -18.92 14.44
CA ARG A 179 8.23 -19.02 14.29
C ARG A 179 7.53 -19.40 15.58
N ALA A 180 8.08 -20.34 16.35
CA ALA A 180 7.51 -20.72 17.65
C ALA A 180 7.55 -19.55 18.66
N ARG A 181 8.61 -18.74 18.62
CA ARG A 181 8.70 -17.50 19.42
C ARG A 181 7.68 -16.45 18.97
N LEU A 182 7.49 -16.24 17.66
CA LEU A 182 6.45 -15.36 17.12
C LEU A 182 5.04 -15.81 17.53
N ASP A 183 4.74 -17.11 17.43
CA ASP A 183 3.45 -17.67 17.86
C ASP A 183 3.21 -17.46 19.36
N THR A 184 4.26 -17.59 20.17
CA THR A 184 4.21 -17.34 21.61
C THR A 184 3.97 -15.86 21.90
N ALA A 185 4.70 -14.97 21.23
CA ALA A 185 4.49 -13.53 21.31
C ALA A 185 3.07 -13.14 20.91
N ARG A 186 2.55 -13.70 19.81
CA ARG A 186 1.19 -13.46 19.31
C ARG A 186 0.12 -13.77 20.36
N LYS A 187 0.27 -14.89 21.08
CA LYS A 187 -0.63 -15.28 22.18
C LYS A 187 -0.52 -14.32 23.37
N LEU A 188 0.70 -13.93 23.74
CA LEU A 188 0.94 -12.99 24.83
C LEU A 188 0.39 -11.60 24.52
N VAL A 189 0.51 -11.12 23.27
CA VAL A 189 -0.12 -9.87 22.83
C VAL A 189 -1.63 -9.94 22.95
N THR A 190 -2.27 -11.05 22.57
CA THR A 190 -3.72 -11.23 22.78
C THR A 190 -4.10 -11.05 24.25
N VAL A 191 -3.35 -11.66 25.17
CA VAL A 191 -3.61 -11.49 26.61
C VAL A 191 -3.34 -10.07 27.07
N ALA A 192 -2.31 -9.40 26.54
CA ALA A 192 -1.94 -8.04 26.91
C ALA A 192 -3.02 -6.99 26.54
N VAL A 193 -3.79 -7.24 25.48
CA VAL A 193 -4.87 -6.34 25.02
C VAL A 193 -6.27 -6.81 25.44
N ASP A 194 -6.38 -7.92 26.17
CA ASP A 194 -7.67 -8.47 26.61
C ASP A 194 -8.19 -7.74 27.86
N ASP A 195 -9.31 -7.03 27.71
CA ASP A 195 -9.98 -6.30 28.79
C ASP A 195 -10.49 -7.21 29.92
N ALA A 196 -10.70 -8.50 29.65
CA ALA A 196 -11.12 -9.46 30.67
C ALA A 196 -9.97 -9.90 31.58
N ALA A 197 -8.71 -9.73 31.16
CA ALA A 197 -7.53 -10.09 31.95
C ALA A 197 -7.26 -9.05 33.04
N THR A 198 -6.63 -9.46 34.15
CA THR A 198 -6.24 -8.51 35.19
C THR A 198 -5.10 -7.61 34.73
N ALA A 199 -4.99 -6.41 35.30
CA ALA A 199 -3.91 -5.47 34.95
C ALA A 199 -2.49 -6.06 35.14
N ALA A 200 -2.30 -6.91 36.16
CA ALA A 200 -1.03 -7.58 36.42
C ALA A 200 -0.72 -8.63 35.34
N GLU A 201 -1.71 -9.41 34.91
CA GLU A 201 -1.57 -10.38 33.83
C GLU A 201 -1.22 -9.69 32.52
N ARG A 202 -1.93 -8.61 32.16
CA ARG A 202 -1.64 -7.83 30.94
C ARG A 202 -0.22 -7.27 30.93
N GLN A 203 0.21 -6.64 32.02
CA GLN A 203 1.57 -6.10 32.13
C GLN A 203 2.65 -7.20 32.10
N SER A 204 2.36 -8.38 32.67
CA SER A 204 3.26 -9.53 32.59
C SER A 204 3.33 -10.09 31.17
N ALA A 205 2.20 -10.15 30.46
CA ALA A 205 2.08 -10.63 29.10
C ALA A 205 2.78 -9.68 28.12
N TYR A 206 2.57 -8.36 28.26
CA TYR A 206 3.29 -7.33 27.49
C TYR A 206 4.81 -7.47 27.62
N ARG A 207 5.33 -7.50 28.86
CA ARG A 207 6.78 -7.63 29.09
C ARG A 207 7.36 -8.93 28.54
N ARG A 208 6.59 -10.03 28.58
CA ARG A 208 6.99 -11.31 28.00
C ARG A 208 6.97 -11.25 26.47
N ALA A 209 5.91 -10.72 25.88
CA ALA A 209 5.78 -10.57 24.43
C ALA A 209 6.95 -9.77 23.85
N ARG A 210 7.30 -8.64 24.48
CA ARG A 210 8.44 -7.80 24.06
C ARG A 210 9.77 -8.56 24.06
N ARG A 211 9.99 -9.48 25.02
CA ARG A 211 11.19 -10.33 25.03
C ARG A 211 11.16 -11.39 23.93
N GLU A 212 10.00 -11.97 23.65
CA GLU A 212 9.87 -12.97 22.58
C GLU A 212 10.12 -12.34 21.21
N LEU A 213 9.67 -11.11 20.99
CA LEU A 213 9.84 -10.38 19.73
C LEU A 213 11.23 -9.77 19.54
N ASP A 214 11.99 -9.64 20.62
CA ASP A 214 13.32 -9.05 20.59
C ASP A 214 14.26 -9.83 19.65
N GLY A 215 14.91 -9.07 18.76
CA GLY A 215 15.78 -9.59 17.70
C GLY A 215 15.06 -10.26 16.51
N LEU A 216 13.74 -10.42 16.54
CA LEU A 216 12.99 -11.04 15.42
C LEU A 216 12.35 -10.00 14.51
N ILE A 217 11.62 -9.05 15.10
CA ILE A 217 10.90 -8.00 14.38
C ILE A 217 11.09 -6.67 15.10
N VAL A 218 11.25 -5.60 14.34
CA VAL A 218 11.26 -4.23 14.89
C VAL A 218 9.81 -3.77 14.99
N LEU A 219 9.37 -3.44 16.20
CA LEU A 219 8.07 -2.84 16.42
C LEU A 219 8.15 -1.32 16.18
N PRO A 220 7.34 -0.75 15.28
CA PRO A 220 7.16 0.68 15.15
C PRO A 220 6.74 1.31 16.49
N GLU A 221 7.16 2.57 16.71
CA GLU A 221 6.83 3.33 17.93
C GLU A 221 5.31 3.44 18.11
N ALA A 222 4.57 3.71 17.03
CA ALA A 222 3.11 3.74 17.06
C ALA A 222 2.47 2.41 17.51
N THR A 223 3.07 1.26 17.17
CA THR A 223 2.61 -0.05 17.66
C THR A 223 2.82 -0.18 19.16
N ILE A 224 3.99 0.26 19.64
CA ILE A 224 4.35 0.23 21.06
C ILE A 224 3.40 1.12 21.86
N ASP A 225 3.20 2.36 21.41
CA ASP A 225 2.32 3.33 22.06
C ASP A 225 0.87 2.82 22.11
N SER A 226 0.37 2.27 21.00
CA SER A 226 -0.97 1.67 20.96
C SER A 226 -1.10 0.51 21.96
N LEU A 227 -0.09 -0.35 22.03
CA LEU A 227 -0.08 -1.50 22.95
C LEU A 227 0.00 -1.05 24.41
N GLU A 228 0.85 -0.05 24.72
CA GLU A 228 0.96 0.52 26.07
C GLU A 228 -0.33 1.23 26.49
N GLN A 229 -0.97 1.95 25.58
CA GLN A 229 -2.27 2.57 25.82
C GLN A 229 -3.36 1.52 26.09
N SER A 230 -3.39 0.39 25.36
CA SER A 230 -4.34 -0.70 25.65
C SER A 230 -4.08 -1.34 27.02
N VAL A 231 -2.81 -1.60 27.35
CA VAL A 231 -2.43 -2.19 28.65
C VAL A 231 -2.81 -1.25 29.81
N ALA A 232 -2.57 0.06 29.66
CA ALA A 232 -2.83 1.10 30.66
C ALA A 232 -4.31 1.55 30.72
N GLY A 233 -4.99 1.63 29.58
CA GLY A 233 -6.36 2.16 29.43
C GLY A 233 -7.42 1.30 30.12
N ALA A 234 -7.18 0.00 30.24
CA ALA A 234 -8.02 -0.91 31.03
C ALA A 234 -7.67 -0.90 32.55
N ILE A 235 -6.92 0.08 33.05
CA ILE A 235 -6.56 0.26 34.47
C ILE A 235 -7.33 1.44 35.12
N GLY A 236 -8.59 1.71 34.75
CA GLY A 236 -9.40 2.70 35.48
C GLY A 236 -10.92 2.61 35.32
N PRO A 237 -11.71 3.08 36.31
CA PRO A 237 -11.72 2.68 37.72
C PRO A 237 -12.62 1.44 37.92
N ARG A 238 -12.32 0.61 38.94
CA ARG A 238 -13.30 -0.34 39.48
C ARG A 238 -14.60 0.43 39.78
N ARG A 239 -15.70 0.11 39.08
CA ARG A 239 -17.04 0.51 39.54
C ARG A 239 -17.19 -0.05 40.95
N GLY A 240 -17.21 0.85 41.93
CA GLY A 240 -17.43 0.51 43.32
C GLY A 240 -18.69 -0.33 43.44
N SER A 241 -18.55 -1.43 44.17
CA SER A 241 -19.65 -2.15 44.80
C SER A 241 -20.69 -1.16 45.33
N SER A 242 -21.93 -1.33 44.85
CA SER A 242 -23.10 -0.58 45.29
C SER A 242 -23.24 -0.69 46.82
N PRO A 243 -23.38 0.40 47.58
CA PRO A 243 -23.85 0.29 48.94
C PRO A 243 -25.35 -0.06 48.93
N ALA A 244 -25.73 -0.85 49.93
CA ALA A 244 -27.09 -1.30 50.23
C ALA A 244 -28.02 -0.15 50.64
#